data_AF-A0A2T5UBK8-F1
#
_entry.id   AF-A0A2T5UBK8-F1
#
_cell.length_a   1.000
_cell.length_b   1.000
_cell.length_c   1.000
_cell.angle_alpha   90.00
_cell.angle_beta   90.00
_cell.angle_gamma   90.00
#
_symmetry.space_group_name_H-M   'P 1'
#
loop_
_entity.id
_entity.type
_entity.pdbx_description
1 polymer ?
#
loop_
_entity_poly.entity_id
_entity_poly.type
_entity_poly.pdbx_seq_one_letter_code
_entity_poly.pdbx_strand_id
1 'polypeptide(L)' 'MTNDHEQEDAPGVAFGAWLLTQRDAGGFVGQLANAAAIDRAFPRGGDVDAARKWLQANRASGDDWEALEDAETKWTAWAN' A
#
# COMPACT_ATOMS: atom_id res chain seq x y z
N MET A 1 2.09 -24.39 -25.66
CA MET A 1 1.43 -24.04 -24.38
C MET A 1 1.68 -22.57 -24.15
N THR A 2 0.69 -21.75 -24.46
CA THR A 2 0.65 -20.31 -24.21
C THR A 2 0.61 -20.07 -22.71
N ASN A 3 1.60 -19.34 -22.19
CA ASN A 3 1.50 -18.73 -20.88
C ASN A 3 1.97 -17.28 -21.04
N ASP A 4 1.17 -16.56 -21.82
CA ASP A 4 1.14 -15.12 -22.06
C ASP A 4 0.92 -14.35 -20.74
N HIS A 5 1.93 -14.32 -19.88
CA HIS A 5 2.05 -13.33 -18.82
C HIS A 5 2.94 -12.17 -19.28
N GLU A 6 2.69 -11.68 -20.49
CA GLU A 6 3.06 -10.32 -20.87
C GLU A 6 2.14 -9.36 -20.08
N GLN A 7 2.47 -9.16 -18.80
CA GLN A 7 2.02 -7.98 -18.05
C GLN A 7 2.87 -6.81 -18.51
N GLU A 8 2.56 -6.29 -19.69
CA GLU A 8 3.10 -5.03 -20.21
C GLU A 8 1.98 -3.99 -20.25
N ASP A 9 1.75 -3.29 -19.13
CA ASP A 9 1.04 -2.01 -19.10
C ASP A 9 1.59 -1.17 -17.92
N ALA A 10 2.75 -0.54 -18.17
CA ALA A 10 3.66 0.14 -17.21
C ALA A 10 4.15 -0.76 -16.04
N PRO A 11 5.30 -0.48 -15.38
CA PRO A 11 5.63 -1.19 -14.15
C PRO A 11 4.69 -0.71 -13.03
N GLY A 12 3.44 -1.17 -13.05
CA GLY A 12 2.36 -0.85 -12.13
C GLY A 12 2.65 -1.44 -10.74
N VAL A 13 3.46 -0.73 -9.96
CA VAL A 13 3.82 -1.14 -8.60
C VAL A 13 2.55 -1.26 -7.75
N ALA A 14 2.29 -2.45 -7.22
CA ALA A 14 1.18 -2.70 -6.30
C ALA A 14 1.21 -1.68 -5.14
N PHE A 15 0.03 -1.23 -4.70
CA PHE A 15 -0.07 -0.25 -3.62
C PHE A 15 0.74 -0.66 -2.38
N GLY A 16 0.64 -1.93 -1.96
CA GLY A 16 1.40 -2.44 -0.81
C GLY A 16 2.91 -2.34 -1.00
N ALA A 17 3.41 -2.55 -2.22
CA ALA A 17 4.83 -2.46 -2.52
C ALA A 17 5.29 -0.99 -2.53
N TRP A 18 4.46 -0.11 -3.11
CA TRP A 18 4.70 1.32 -3.10
C TRP A 18 4.65 1.89 -1.66
N LEU A 19 3.68 1.50 -0.84
CA LEU A 19 3.54 1.99 0.54
C LEU A 19 4.79 1.70 1.37
N LEU A 20 5.41 0.54 1.19
CA LEU A 20 6.66 0.17 1.88
C LEU A 20 7.85 1.07 1.51
N THR A 21 7.79 1.81 0.40
CA THR A 21 8.79 2.80 0.02
C THR A 21 8.58 4.15 0.74
N GLN A 22 7.41 4.40 1.31
CA GLN A 22 7.04 5.67 1.94
C GLN A 22 7.45 5.78 3.41
N ARG A 23 8.30 4.87 3.90
CA ARG A 23 8.74 4.84 5.32
C ARG A 23 9.44 6.12 5.76
N ASP A 24 10.06 6.83 4.81
CA ASP A 24 10.78 8.08 5.01
C ASP A 24 9.95 9.32 4.64
N ALA A 25 8.70 9.17 4.16
CA ALA A 25 7.84 10.28 3.75
C ALA A 25 7.39 11.17 4.92
N GLY A 26 7.56 10.71 6.17
CA GLY A 26 7.09 11.38 7.37
C GLY A 26 5.56 11.43 7.46
N GLY A 27 5.04 12.05 8.52
CA GLY A 27 3.59 12.17 8.75
C GLY A 27 2.87 10.83 8.90
N PHE A 28 1.54 10.85 8.71
CA PHE A 28 0.69 9.67 8.91
C PHE A 28 0.99 8.55 7.90
N VAL A 29 1.27 8.87 6.63
CA VAL A 29 1.66 7.86 5.62
C VAL A 29 2.97 7.16 5.97
N GLY A 30 3.98 7.91 6.45
CA GLY A 30 5.24 7.31 6.87
C GLY A 30 5.09 6.41 8.12
N GLN A 31 4.20 6.78 9.04
CA GLN A 31 3.87 5.94 10.20
C GLN A 31 3.16 4.65 9.77
N LEU A 32 2.17 4.75 8.88
CA LEU A 32 1.48 3.60 8.30
C LEU A 32 2.43 2.67 7.54
N ALA A 33 3.33 3.23 6.73
CA ALA A 33 4.35 2.48 6.00
C ALA A 33 5.30 1.72 6.94
N ASN A 34 5.68 2.32 8.07
CA ASN A 34 6.49 1.64 9.09
C ASN A 34 5.72 0.51 9.78
N ALA A 35 4.45 0.71 10.13
CA ALA A 35 3.61 -0.34 10.69
C ALA A 35 3.47 -1.53 9.72
N ALA A 36 3.20 -1.25 8.45
CA ALA A 36 3.13 -2.23 7.37
C ALA A 36 4.45 -2.99 7.16
N ALA A 37 5.61 -2.32 7.32
CA ALA A 37 6.92 -2.96 7.17
C ALA A 37 7.24 -3.96 8.30
N ILE A 38 6.79 -3.66 9.52
CA ILE A 38 7.01 -4.50 10.71
C ILE A 38 6.05 -5.70 10.72
N ASP A 39 4.81 -5.50 10.25
CA ASP A 39 3.81 -6.56 10.21
C ASP A 39 4.04 -7.51 9.01
N ARG A 40 4.30 -8.80 9.30
CA ARG A 40 4.50 -9.82 8.27
C ARG A 40 3.21 -10.20 7.54
N ALA A 41 2.05 -9.95 8.15
CA ALA A 41 0.75 -10.19 7.56
C ALA A 41 0.33 -9.10 6.56
N PHE A 42 1.08 -7.99 6.49
CA PHE A 42 0.78 -6.93 5.53
C PHE A 42 0.89 -7.44 4.07
N PRO A 43 -0.12 -7.18 3.21
CA PRO A 43 -0.16 -7.66 1.84
C PRO A 43 0.77 -6.82 0.94
N ARG A 44 2.07 -7.16 0.92
CA ARG A 44 3.10 -6.42 0.18
C ARG A 44 2.86 -6.32 -1.34
N GLY A 45 2.18 -7.30 -1.93
CA GLY A 45 1.80 -7.29 -3.35
C GLY A 45 0.34 -6.96 -3.58
N GLY A 46 -0.37 -6.51 -2.55
CA GLY A 46 -1.81 -6.23 -2.62
C GLY A 46 -2.13 -4.79 -2.95
N ASP A 47 -3.38 -4.59 -3.34
CA ASP A 47 -3.99 -3.30 -3.65
C ASP A 47 -4.46 -2.59 -2.37
N VAL A 48 -5.05 -1.40 -2.53
CA VAL A 48 -5.56 -0.61 -1.39
C VAL A 48 -6.62 -1.37 -0.58
N ASP A 49 -7.49 -2.15 -1.23
CA ASP A 49 -8.48 -2.99 -0.53
C ASP A 49 -7.81 -4.04 0.39
N ALA A 50 -6.69 -4.62 -0.04
CA ALA A 50 -5.95 -5.57 0.78
C ALA A 50 -5.35 -4.87 2.02
N ALA A 51 -4.77 -3.67 1.84
CA ALA A 51 -4.31 -2.84 2.95
C ALA A 51 -5.47 -2.43 3.88
N ARG A 52 -6.64 -2.11 3.31
CA ARG A 52 -7.87 -1.79 4.06
C ARG A 52 -8.34 -2.94 4.93
N LYS A 53 -8.29 -4.18 4.42
CA LYS A 53 -8.62 -5.39 5.20
C LYS A 53 -7.62 -5.63 6.32
N TRP A 54 -6.33 -5.38 6.07
CA TRP A 54 -5.29 -5.45 7.09
C TRP A 54 -5.51 -4.43 8.22
N LEU A 55 -5.85 -3.18 7.90
CA LEU A 55 -6.23 -2.16 8.89
C LEU A 55 -7.45 -2.57 9.73
N GLN A 56 -8.49 -3.12 9.10
CA GLN A 56 -9.67 -3.64 9.82
C GLN A 56 -9.31 -4.75 10.79
N ALA A 57 -8.49 -5.71 10.35
CA ALA A 57 -8.06 -6.83 11.17
C ALA A 57 -7.28 -6.37 12.42
N ASN A 58 -6.49 -5.30 12.29
CA ASN A 58 -5.69 -4.72 13.37
C ASN A 58 -6.46 -3.72 14.24
N ARG A 59 -7.75 -3.48 13.98
CA ARG A 59 -8.57 -2.45 14.66
C ARG A 59 -7.89 -1.08 14.65
N ALA A 60 -7.42 -0.72 13.47
CA ALA A 60 -6.72 0.53 13.20
C ALA A 60 -7.51 1.76 13.69
N SER A 61 -6.76 2.76 14.17
CA SER A 61 -7.27 4.02 14.69
C SER A 61 -7.67 4.97 13.55
N GLY A 62 -8.42 6.03 13.85
CA GLY A 62 -8.79 7.03 12.83
C GLY A 62 -7.60 7.63 12.07
N ASP A 63 -6.47 7.81 12.76
CA ASP A 63 -5.20 8.26 12.17
C ASP A 63 -4.67 7.30 11.08
N ASP A 64 -4.72 6.00 11.36
CA ASP A 64 -4.29 4.96 10.43
C ASP A 64 -5.21 4.89 9.19
N TRP A 65 -6.50 5.18 9.36
CA TRP A 65 -7.47 5.26 8.28
C TRP A 65 -7.23 6.49 7.40
N GLU A 66 -7.01 7.66 8.00
CA GLU A 66 -6.65 8.88 7.29
C GLU A 66 -5.32 8.70 6.52
N ALA A 67 -4.35 8.03 7.14
CA ALA A 67 -3.09 7.66 6.50
C ALA A 67 -3.30 6.80 5.25
N LEU A 68 -4.26 5.86 5.27
CA LEU A 68 -4.56 5.02 4.11
C LEU A 68 -5.15 5.85 2.96
N GLU A 69 -6.08 6.75 3.26
CA GLU A 69 -6.73 7.60 2.26
C GLU A 69 -5.74 8.59 1.61
N ASP A 70 -4.86 9.19 2.41
CA ASP A 70 -3.78 10.05 1.91
C ASP A 70 -2.76 9.25 1.07
N ALA A 71 -2.41 8.04 1.52
CA ALA A 71 -1.54 7.13 0.78
C ALA A 71 -2.15 6.72 -0.57
N GLU A 72 -3.44 6.37 -0.62
CA GLU A 72 -4.15 6.02 -1.85
C GLU A 72 -4.11 7.17 -2.87
N THR A 73 -4.36 8.39 -2.39
CA THR A 73 -4.34 9.60 -3.22
C THR A 73 -2.95 9.83 -3.82
N LYS A 74 -1.89 9.72 -3.00
CA LYS A 74 -0.49 9.88 -3.45
C LYS A 74 -0.07 8.80 -4.43
N TRP A 75 -0.46 7.54 -4.19
CA TRP A 75 -0.14 6.44 -5.08
C TRP A 75 -0.81 6.61 -6.44
N THR A 76 -2.10 6.94 -6.46
CA THR A 76 -2.84 7.21 -7.69
C THR A 76 -2.24 8.37 -8.48
N ALA A 77 -1.83 9.44 -7.79
CA ALA A 77 -1.16 10.58 -8.42
C ALA A 77 0.26 10.27 -8.91
N TRP A 78 0.94 9.30 -8.31
CA TRP A 78 2.28 8.85 -8.73
C TRP A 78 2.22 7.86 -9.91
N ALA A 79 1.18 7.03 -9.96
CA ALA A 79 0.99 5.99 -10.97
C ALA A 79 0.42 6.51 -12.31
N ASN A 80 0.02 7.79 -12.38
CA ASN A 80 -0.56 8.45 -13.55
C ASN A 80 0.40 9.46 -14.17
#